data_AF-A0A3P7L1C7-F1
#
_entry.id   AF-A0A3P7L1C7-F1
#
_cell.length_a   1.000
_cell.length_b   1.000
_cell.length_c   1.000
_cell.angle_alpha   90.00
_cell.angle_beta   90.00
_cell.angle_gamma   90.00
#
_symmetry.space_group_name_H-M   'P 1'
#
loop_
_entity.id
_entity.type
_entity.pdbx_description
1 polymer ?
#
loop_
_entity_poly.entity_id
_entity_poly.type
_entity_poly.pdbx_seq_one_letter_code
_entity_poly.pdbx_strand_id
1 'polypeptide(L)'
;MIRKFKRLLNPVQVFDIITAGPDFAISLFRLSFFDSLDGFRVLVCGGDGTVGWVLGAFDRLGLHNKCQLGILPLGTGNDLARVLGWGHAFYDDTQLPQLVRTFERAHTRMLDRFVRENSLWISNFF
;
A
#
# COMPACT_ATOMS: atom_id res chain seq x y z
N MET A 1 -10.73 12.22 -3.62
CA MET A 1 -9.39 11.64 -3.73
C MET A 1 -9.22 10.65 -4.90
N ILE A 2 -10.01 9.56 -5.00
CA ILE A 2 -9.81 8.52 -6.03
C ILE A 2 -9.78 9.03 -7.49
N ARG A 3 -10.63 10.01 -7.84
CA ARG A 3 -10.63 10.65 -9.17
C ARG A 3 -9.32 11.38 -9.49
N LYS A 4 -8.64 11.94 -8.48
CA LYS A 4 -7.34 12.61 -8.67
C LYS A 4 -6.25 11.57 -8.93
N PHE A 5 -6.24 10.47 -8.18
CA PHE A 5 -5.33 9.35 -8.46
C PHE A 5 -5.52 8.78 -9.86
N LYS A 6 -6.76 8.57 -10.33
CA LYS A 6 -7.02 8.13 -11.71
C LYS A 6 -6.59 9.11 -12.80
N ARG A 7 -6.32 10.37 -12.46
CA ARG A 7 -5.74 11.37 -13.37
C ARG A 7 -4.21 11.39 -13.34
N LEU A 8 -3.61 10.98 -12.22
CA LEU A 8 -2.16 10.97 -12.02
C LEU A 8 -1.53 9.61 -12.41
N LEU A 9 -2.27 8.53 -12.20
CA LEU A 9 -1.86 7.14 -12.46
C LEU A 9 -2.77 6.53 -13.52
N ASN A 10 -2.36 5.39 -14.10
CA ASN A 10 -3.23 4.63 -14.97
C ASN A 10 -4.49 4.22 -14.18
N PRO A 11 -5.73 4.45 -14.67
CA PRO A 11 -6.95 4.09 -13.96
C PRO A 11 -7.03 2.63 -13.53
N VAL A 12 -6.35 1.72 -14.23
CA VAL A 12 -6.27 0.28 -13.91
C VAL A 12 -5.43 0.03 -12.64
N GLN A 13 -4.57 0.97 -12.23
CA GLN A 13 -3.75 0.85 -11.01
C GLN A 13 -4.47 1.38 -9.76
N VAL A 14 -5.65 1.99 -9.90
CA VAL A 14 -6.34 2.67 -8.80
C VAL A 14 -7.59 1.88 -8.41
N PHE A 15 -7.51 1.23 -7.24
CA PHE A 15 -8.57 0.35 -6.73
C PHE A 15 -9.27 0.95 -5.51
N ASP A 16 -10.59 0.74 -5.45
CA ASP A 16 -11.39 0.98 -4.24
C ASP A 16 -11.58 -0.35 -3.50
N ILE A 17 -10.79 -0.54 -2.44
CA ILE A 17 -10.80 -1.77 -1.65
C ILE A 17 -11.98 -1.84 -0.67
N ILE A 18 -12.71 -0.75 -0.42
CA ILE A 18 -13.92 -0.80 0.42
C ILE A 18 -15.01 -1.57 -0.31
N THR A 19 -15.09 -1.41 -1.63
CA THR A 19 -16.15 -2.03 -2.44
C THR A 19 -15.84 -3.49 -2.77
N ALA A 20 -14.59 -3.81 -3.16
CA ALA A 20 -14.24 -5.13 -3.68
C ALA A 20 -13.29 -5.94 -2.78
N GLY A 21 -12.77 -5.34 -1.72
CA GLY A 21 -11.72 -5.93 -0.89
C GLY A 21 -10.33 -5.86 -1.52
N PRO A 22 -9.27 -5.96 -0.70
CA PRO A 22 -7.89 -5.95 -1.16
C PRO A 22 -7.52 -7.19 -1.97
N ASP A 23 -8.06 -8.37 -1.63
CA ASP A 23 -7.77 -9.62 -2.33
C ASP A 23 -8.13 -9.55 -3.81
N PHE A 24 -9.31 -8.98 -4.12
CA PHE A 24 -9.76 -8.80 -5.49
C PHE A 24 -8.88 -7.81 -6.26
N ALA A 25 -8.56 -6.66 -5.65
CA ALA A 25 -7.69 -5.65 -6.25
C ALA A 25 -6.30 -6.22 -6.59
N ILE A 26 -5.70 -6.95 -5.66
CA ILE A 26 -4.38 -7.55 -5.83
C ILE A 26 -4.43 -8.69 -6.86
N SER A 27 -5.50 -9.49 -6.88
CA SER A 27 -5.68 -10.57 -7.86
C SER A 27 -5.83 -10.02 -9.28
N LEU A 28 -6.61 -8.94 -9.47
CA LEU A 28 -6.72 -8.26 -10.76
C LEU A 28 -5.37 -7.69 -11.23
N PHE A 29 -4.64 -7.04 -10.33
CA PHE A 29 -3.30 -6.55 -10.63
C PHE A 29 -2.38 -7.70 -11.03
N ARG A 30 -2.45 -8.83 -10.32
CA ARG A 30 -1.68 -10.03 -10.61
C ARG A 30 -2.00 -10.59 -12.01
N LEU A 31 -3.27 -10.72 -12.36
CA LEU A 31 -3.67 -11.21 -13.69
C LEU A 31 -3.24 -10.27 -14.83
N SER A 32 -3.12 -8.98 -14.55
CA SER A 32 -2.86 -7.96 -15.57
C SER A 32 -1.38 -7.66 -15.77
N PHE A 33 -0.53 -7.88 -14.76
CA PHE A 33 0.86 -7.36 -14.76
C PHE A 33 1.93 -8.29 -14.15
N PHE A 34 1.58 -9.46 -13.58
CA PHE A 34 2.54 -10.20 -12.75
C PHE A 34 3.70 -10.84 -13.49
N ASP A 35 3.48 -11.35 -14.71
CA ASP A 35 4.55 -12.02 -15.48
C ASP A 35 5.62 -11.04 -15.99
N SER A 36 5.36 -9.74 -15.92
CA SER A 36 6.29 -8.69 -16.37
C SER A 36 6.96 -7.91 -15.23
N LEU A 37 6.65 -8.21 -13.96
CA LEU A 37 7.14 -7.44 -12.81
C LEU A 37 7.88 -8.31 -11.79
N ASP A 38 9.17 -8.04 -11.59
CA ASP A 38 9.99 -8.64 -10.53
C ASP A 38 9.56 -8.17 -9.12
N GLY A 39 8.88 -7.02 -9.04
CA GLY A 39 8.28 -6.49 -7.82
C GLY A 39 7.41 -5.27 -8.12
N PHE A 40 6.58 -4.86 -7.17
CA PHE A 40 5.69 -3.71 -7.32
C PHE A 40 5.48 -2.97 -6.01
N ARG A 41 5.09 -1.69 -6.13
CA ARG A 41 4.82 -0.80 -5.00
C ARG A 41 3.32 -0.56 -4.86
N VAL A 42 2.82 -0.58 -3.63
CA VAL A 42 1.41 -0.32 -3.30
C VAL A 42 1.33 0.86 -2.33
N LEU A 43 0.60 1.89 -2.73
CA LEU A 43 0.29 3.03 -1.86
C LEU A 43 -1.09 2.81 -1.24
N VAL A 44 -1.15 2.57 0.06
CA VAL A 44 -2.40 2.41 0.79
C VAL A 44 -2.86 3.77 1.31
N CYS A 45 -4.03 4.19 0.86
CA CYS A 45 -4.67 5.45 1.25
C CYS A 45 -5.70 5.17 2.34
N GLY A 46 -5.35 5.40 3.61
CA GLY A 46 -6.21 5.05 4.74
C GLY A 46 -5.54 5.24 6.10
N GLY A 47 -6.06 4.55 7.11
CA GLY A 47 -5.44 4.45 8.45
C GLY A 47 -4.89 3.05 8.72
N ASP A 48 -4.46 2.80 9.96
CA ASP A 48 -3.80 1.56 10.37
C ASP A 48 -4.64 0.30 10.08
N GLY A 49 -5.96 0.37 10.27
CA GLY A 49 -6.87 -0.74 9.97
C GLY A 49 -6.94 -1.08 8.48
N THR A 50 -6.91 -0.07 7.61
CA THR A 50 -6.87 -0.25 6.15
C THR A 50 -5.55 -0.88 5.72
N VAL A 51 -4.44 -0.40 6.29
CA VAL A 51 -3.10 -0.95 6.04
C VAL A 51 -3.04 -2.42 6.49
N GLY A 52 -3.50 -2.72 7.69
CA GLY A 52 -3.60 -4.10 8.21
C GLY A 52 -4.43 -5.02 7.31
N TRP A 53 -5.52 -4.53 6.73
CA TRP A 53 -6.37 -5.31 5.83
C TRP A 53 -5.67 -5.66 4.52
N VAL A 54 -4.98 -4.70 3.89
CA VAL A 54 -4.18 -4.91 2.67
C VAL A 54 -3.06 -5.91 2.95
N LEU A 55 -2.41 -5.78 4.09
CA LEU A 55 -1.33 -6.67 4.49
C LEU A 55 -1.78 -8.09 4.74
N GLY A 56 -2.95 -8.28 5.35
CA GLY A 56 -3.56 -9.60 5.46
C GLY A 56 -3.80 -10.24 4.09
N ALA A 57 -4.14 -9.45 3.07
CA ALA A 57 -4.29 -9.96 1.71
C ALA A 57 -2.93 -10.33 1.09
N PHE A 58 -1.87 -9.57 1.35
CA PHE A 58 -0.52 -9.96 0.92
C PHE A 58 -0.07 -11.29 1.53
N ASP A 59 -0.38 -11.54 2.80
CA ASP A 59 -0.07 -12.83 3.45
C ASP A 59 -0.81 -13.97 2.76
N ARG A 60 -2.14 -13.84 2.58
CA ARG A 60 -2.97 -14.86 1.93
C ARG A 60 -2.54 -15.16 0.50
N LEU A 61 -2.01 -14.16 -0.20
CA LEU A 61 -1.57 -14.29 -1.60
C LEU A 61 -0.07 -14.61 -1.74
N GLY A 62 0.67 -14.68 -0.63
CA GLY A 62 2.11 -15.02 -0.62
C GLY A 62 3.01 -13.97 -1.26
N LEU A 63 2.68 -12.68 -1.13
CA LEU A 63 3.33 -11.58 -1.87
C LEU A 63 4.43 -10.84 -1.10
N HIS A 64 4.77 -11.27 0.11
CA HIS A 64 5.69 -10.60 1.04
C HIS A 64 7.07 -10.24 0.44
N ASN A 65 7.62 -11.07 -0.46
CA ASN A 65 8.92 -10.82 -1.08
C ASN A 65 8.87 -9.93 -2.32
N LYS A 66 7.69 -9.69 -2.89
CA LYS A 66 7.51 -8.96 -4.16
C LYS A 66 6.84 -7.60 -4.02
N CYS A 67 6.09 -7.40 -2.93
CA CYS A 67 5.37 -6.16 -2.69
C CYS A 67 6.14 -5.23 -1.75
N GLN A 68 6.05 -3.94 -2.02
CA GLN A 68 6.55 -2.89 -1.14
C GLN A 68 5.37 -1.95 -0.82
N LEU A 69 5.10 -1.69 0.46
CA LEU A 69 3.93 -0.90 0.88
C LEU A 69 4.33 0.47 1.40
N GLY A 70 3.66 1.52 0.93
CA GLY A 70 3.71 2.87 1.52
C GLY A 70 2.33 3.34 1.94
N ILE A 71 2.29 4.33 2.83
CA ILE A 71 1.04 4.77 3.47
C ILE A 71 0.79 6.23 3.14
N LEU A 72 -0.41 6.52 2.63
CA LEU A 72 -0.96 7.87 2.63
C LEU A 72 -1.91 8.00 3.84
N PRO A 73 -1.52 8.73 4.89
CA PRO A 73 -2.25 8.77 6.15
C PRO A 73 -3.54 9.59 6.03
N LEU A 74 -4.65 8.90 5.78
CA LEU A 74 -5.99 9.50 5.65
C LEU A 74 -6.92 9.12 6.81
N GLY A 75 -6.47 8.22 7.69
CA GLY A 75 -7.24 7.75 8.83
C GLY A 75 -7.12 8.65 10.06
N THR A 76 -7.84 8.27 11.12
CA THR A 76 -7.72 8.86 12.46
C THR A 76 -6.56 8.25 13.25
N GLY A 77 -6.35 6.93 13.11
CA GLY A 77 -5.15 6.20 13.53
C GLY A 77 -4.20 6.02 12.35
N ASN A 78 -3.05 6.72 12.39
CA ASN A 78 -1.99 6.68 11.39
C ASN A 78 -0.64 6.37 12.05
N ASP A 79 -0.65 5.53 13.08
CA ASP A 79 0.54 5.23 13.88
C ASP A 79 1.60 4.53 13.03
N LEU A 80 1.18 3.63 12.12
CA LEU A 80 2.10 3.01 11.16
C LEU A 80 2.72 4.05 10.23
N ALA A 81 1.93 5.01 9.73
CA ALA A 81 2.46 6.08 8.88
C ALA A 81 3.49 6.94 9.62
N ARG A 82 3.27 7.23 10.91
CA ARG A 82 4.22 8.00 11.74
C ARG A 82 5.52 7.23 11.98
N VAL A 83 5.41 5.96 12.38
CA VAL A 83 6.56 5.10 12.67
C VAL A 83 7.40 4.86 11.41
N LEU A 84 6.75 4.71 10.26
CA LEU A 84 7.41 4.50 8.98
C LEU A 84 7.86 5.81 8.30
N GLY A 85 7.56 6.99 8.87
CA GLY A 85 8.03 8.27 8.35
C GLY A 85 7.22 8.85 7.18
N TRP A 86 6.01 8.32 6.92
CA TRP A 86 5.05 8.86 5.94
C TRP A 86 4.30 10.11 6.42
N GLY A 87 4.48 10.47 7.68
CA GLY A 87 3.88 11.66 8.28
C GLY A 87 2.63 11.35 9.11
N HIS A 88 2.02 12.42 9.64
CA HIS A 88 0.95 12.31 10.64
C HIS A 88 -0.44 12.19 10.03
N ALA A 89 -0.70 12.96 8.96
CA ALA A 89 -1.95 13.01 8.24
C ALA A 89 -1.75 13.78 6.93
N PHE A 90 -2.60 13.46 5.95
CA PHE A 90 -2.61 14.11 4.64
C PHE A 90 -3.92 14.87 4.47
N TYR A 91 -3.84 16.21 4.48
CA TYR A 91 -5.00 17.10 4.40
C TYR A 91 -5.10 17.87 3.07
N ASP A 92 -3.97 18.04 2.39
CA ASP A 92 -3.87 18.88 1.19
C ASP A 92 -3.61 18.05 -0.07
N ASP A 93 -4.69 17.79 -0.82
CA ASP A 93 -4.64 17.10 -2.09
C ASP A 93 -3.77 17.78 -3.16
N THR A 94 -3.37 19.06 -3.01
CA THR A 94 -2.47 19.71 -3.97
C THR A 94 -1.06 19.12 -3.92
N GLN A 95 -0.68 18.52 -2.78
CA GLN A 95 0.60 17.83 -2.59
C GLN A 95 0.63 16.43 -3.21
N LEU A 96 -0.52 15.92 -3.68
CA LEU A 96 -0.66 14.55 -4.20
C LEU A 96 0.35 14.21 -5.32
N PRO A 97 0.60 15.08 -6.33
CA PRO A 97 1.58 14.77 -7.37
C PRO A 97 3.01 14.65 -6.83
N GLN A 98 3.38 15.50 -5.88
CA GLN A 98 4.70 15.46 -5.25
C GLN A 98 4.85 14.23 -4.36
N LEU A 99 3.78 13.84 -3.66
CA LEU A 99 3.74 12.63 -2.86
C LEU A 99 3.91 11.37 -3.71
N VAL A 100 3.21 11.28 -4.85
CA VAL A 100 3.36 10.14 -5.78
C VAL A 100 4.80 10.02 -6.28
N ARG A 101 5.43 11.14 -6.67
CA ARG A 101 6.85 11.15 -7.08
C ARG A 101 7.80 10.75 -5.96
N THR A 102 7.51 11.18 -4.73
CA THR A 102 8.30 10.82 -3.55
C THR A 102 8.16 9.34 -3.25
N PHE A 103 6.94 8.79 -3.36
CA PHE A 103 6.65 7.38 -3.19
C PHE A 103 7.35 6.48 -4.22
N GLU A 104 7.39 6.90 -5.49
CA GLU A 104 8.13 6.19 -6.54
C GLU A 104 9.63 6.08 -6.24
N ARG A 105 10.20 7.08 -5.54
CA ARG A 105 11.63 7.16 -5.23
C ARG A 105 11.99 6.75 -3.80
N ALA A 106 10.99 6.42 -2.97
CA ALA A 106 11.21 6.11 -1.56
C ALA A 106 12.11 4.87 -1.38
N HIS A 107 12.98 4.92 -0.36
CA HIS A 107 13.81 3.78 0.03
C HIS A 107 13.00 2.77 0.84
N THR A 108 13.19 1.49 0.54
CA THR A 108 12.50 0.39 1.22
C THR A 108 13.20 0.06 2.54
N ARG A 109 12.43 -0.21 3.60
CA ARG A 109 12.91 -0.79 4.84
C ARG A 109 12.19 -2.12 5.12
N MET A 110 12.81 -2.96 5.93
CA MET A 110 12.20 -4.20 6.38
C MET A 110 11.42 -3.91 7.66
N LEU A 111 10.15 -4.33 7.70
CA LEU A 111 9.28 -4.27 8.86
C LEU A 111 8.96 -5.70 9.29
N ASP A 112 9.19 -5.98 10.57
CA ASP A 112 8.80 -7.22 11.19
C ASP A 112 7.31 -7.20 11.49
N ARG A 113 6.59 -8.23 11.03
CA ARG A 113 5.17 -8.38 11.31
C ARG A 113 4.89 -9.60 12.16
N PHE A 114 4.30 -9.37 13.33
CA PHE A 114 3.89 -10.43 14.25
C PHE A 114 2.44 -10.85 13.97
N VAL A 115 2.27 -12.08 13.49
CA VAL A 115 0.94 -12.71 13.36
C VAL A 115 0.82 -13.76 14.47
N ARG A 116 -0.31 -13.76 15.19
CA ARG A 116 -0.55 -14.61 16.34
C ARG A 116 -0.92 -16.04 15.92
N GLU A 117 -0.02 -16.69 15.18
CA GLU A 117 0.16 -18.14 15.00
C GLU A 117 1.35 -18.36 14.05
N ASN A 118 2.52 -18.62 14.65
CA ASN A 118 3.63 -19.39 14.07
C ASN A 118 4.28 -18.98 12.73
N SER A 119 4.56 -17.70 12.46
CA SER A 119 5.77 -17.34 11.70
C SER A 119 6.12 -15.85 11.76
N LEU A 120 7.41 -15.56 11.94
CA LEU A 120 8.01 -14.23 11.81
C LEU A 120 8.11 -13.93 10.31
N TRP A 121 7.22 -13.08 9.79
CA TRP A 121 7.29 -12.69 8.37
C TRP A 121 7.90 -11.30 8.28
N ILE A 122 9.03 -11.22 7.57
CA ILE A 122 9.63 -9.94 7.23
C ILE A 122 8.91 -9.41 6.00
N SER A 123 8.36 -8.22 6.12
CA SER A 123 7.60 -7.56 5.07
C SER A 123 8.28 -6.24 4.72
N ASN A 124 8.44 -5.98 3.43
CA ASN A 124 9.06 -4.74 2.97
C ASN A 124 8.06 -3.59 3.07
N PHE A 125 8.33 -2.61 3.94
CA PHE A 125 7.58 -1.37 4.04
C PHE A 125 8.50 -0.17 3.90
N PHE A 126 8.03 0.84 3.18
CA PHE A 126 8.72 2.12 3.07
C PHE A 126 8.53 2.95 4.32
#